data_AF-A0A8D9M364-F1
#
_entry.id   AF-A0A8D9M364-F1
#
_cell.length_a   1.000
_cell.length_b   1.000
_cell.length_c   1.000
_cell.angle_alpha   90.00
_cell.angle_beta   90.00
_cell.angle_gamma   90.00
#
_symmetry.space_group_name_H-M   'P 1'
#
loop_
_entity.id
_entity.type
_entity.pdbx_description
1 polymer ?
#
loop_
_entity_poly.entity_id
_entity_poly.type
_entity_poly.pdbx_seq_one_letter_code
_entity_poly.pdbx_strand_id
1 'polypeptide(L)' 'MAMRQAIQEARILGHKRLVCEADSLQLVKALNGGEVPLEIYGIVADIFVSSVYFDVIAF' A
#
# COMPACT_ATOMS: atom_id res chain seq x y z
N MET A 1 2.58 -9.12 2.32
CA MET A 1 1.46 -9.57 1.45
C MET A 1 0.10 -9.08 1.94
N ALA A 2 -0.19 -9.09 3.25
CA ALA A 2 -1.47 -8.67 3.81
C ALA A 2 -1.95 -7.29 3.33
N MET A 3 -1.09 -6.27 3.35
CA MET A 3 -1.45 -4.91 2.91
C MET A 3 -1.88 -4.86 1.43
N ARG A 4 -1.18 -5.60 0.55
CA ARG A 4 -1.57 -5.68 -0.87
C ARG A 4 -2.95 -6.30 -1.04
N GLN A 5 -3.28 -7.36 -0.28
CA GLN A 5 -4.60 -7.99 -0.32
C GLN A 5 -5.70 -7.05 0.18
N ALA A 6 -5.47 -6.36 1.30
CA ALA A 6 -6.42 -5.39 1.85
C ALA A 6 -6.73 -4.26 0.85
N ILE A 7 -5.71 -3.75 0.15
CA ILE A 7 -5.90 -2.71 -0.88
C ILE A 7 -6.68 -3.26 -2.08
N GLN A 8 -6.40 -4.48 -2.52
CA GLN A 8 -7.14 -5.11 -3.62
C GLN A 8 -8.61 -5.35 -3.25
N GLU A 9 -8.88 -5.84 -2.04
CA GLU A 9 -10.24 -6.02 -1.55
C GLU A 9 -10.97 -4.68 -1.42
N ALA A 10 -10.33 -3.66 -0.86
CA ALA A 10 -10.91 -2.32 -0.76
C ALA A 10 -11.26 -1.73 -2.14
N ARG A 11 -10.41 -2.00 -3.14
CA ARG A 11 -10.67 -1.64 -4.54
C ARG A 11 -11.88 -2.39 -5.10
N ILE A 12 -11.98 -3.70 -4.88
CA ILE A 12 -13.11 -4.53 -5.34
C ILE A 12 -14.43 -4.06 -4.72
N LEU A 13 -14.39 -3.68 -3.43
CA LEU A 13 -15.54 -3.12 -2.71
C LEU A 13 -15.90 -1.69 -3.15
N GLY A 14 -15.10 -1.06 -4.01
CA GLY A 14 -15.37 0.27 -4.55
C GLY A 14 -15.07 1.41 -3.57
N HIS A 15 -14.28 1.17 -2.52
CA HIS A 15 -13.84 2.25 -1.65
C HIS A 15 -12.93 3.22 -2.41
N LYS A 16 -13.17 4.52 -2.22
CA LYS A 16 -12.38 5.59 -2.83
C LYS A 16 -11.42 6.27 -1.87
N ARG A 17 -11.58 6.04 -0.57
CA ARG A 17 -10.74 6.57 0.49
C ARG A 17 -10.30 5.42 1.39
N LEU A 18 -9.01 5.29 1.62
CA LEU A 18 -8.44 4.16 2.36
C LEU A 18 -7.36 4.62 3.34
N VAL A 19 -7.40 4.09 4.56
CA VAL A 19 -6.31 4.20 5.53
C VAL A 19 -5.84 2.78 5.79
N CYS A 20 -4.57 2.52 5.58
CA CYS A 20 -3.96 1.23 5.82
C CYS A 20 -2.97 1.35 6.96
N GLU A 21 -3.05 0.44 7.92
CA GLU A 21 -2.09 0.35 9.01
C GLU A 21 -1.34 -0.97 8.88
N ALA A 22 -0.02 -0.96 9.14
CA ALA A 22 0.81 -2.15 9.15
C ALA A 22 1.75 -2.13 10.37
N ASP A 23 1.99 -3.32 10.92
CA ASP A 23 2.97 -3.57 11.98
C ASP A 23 4.43 -3.53 11.47
N SER A 24 4.61 -3.68 10.16
CA SER A 24 5.92 -3.63 9.51
C SER A 24 6.42 -2.19 9.34
N LEU A 25 7.34 -1.78 10.21
CA LEU A 25 7.99 -0.47 10.16
C LEU A 25 8.74 -0.22 8.84
N GLN A 26 9.37 -1.25 8.26
CA GLN A 26 10.05 -1.14 6.97
C GLN A 26 9.08 -0.85 5.83
N LEU A 27 7.92 -1.53 5.82
CA LEU A 27 6.90 -1.33 4.79
C LEU A 27 6.28 0.06 4.89
N VAL A 28 5.86 0.48 6.10
CA VAL A 28 5.26 1.80 6.33
C VAL A 28 6.23 2.91 5.92
N LYS A 29 7.53 2.79 6.25
CA LYS A 29 8.54 3.76 5.82
C LYS A 29 8.70 3.81 4.30
N ALA A 30 8.78 2.65 3.65
CA ALA A 30 8.93 2.57 2.20
C ALA A 30 7.73 3.19 1.46
N LEU A 31 6.50 2.98 1.97
CA LEU A 31 5.28 3.55 1.39
C LEU A 31 5.14 5.05 1.62
N ASN A 32 5.68 5.56 2.73
CA ASN A 32 5.69 6.98 3.07
C ASN A 32 6.89 7.75 2.47
N GLY A 33 7.49 7.25 1.39
CA GLY A 33 8.56 7.92 0.65
C GLY A 33 9.97 7.76 1.24
N GLY A 34 10.15 6.84 2.18
CA GLY A 34 11.47 6.44 2.68
C GLY A 34 12.25 5.56 1.70
N GLU A 35 13.41 5.09 2.14
CA GLU A 35 14.20 4.11 1.40
C GLU A 35 13.40 2.81 1.21
N VAL A 36 13.43 2.26 -0.01
CA VAL A 36 12.74 1.02 -0.37
C VAL A 36 13.76 -0.10 -0.50
N PRO A 37 13.84 -1.03 0.48
CA PRO A 37 14.72 -2.19 0.38
C PRO A 37 14.41 -3.04 -0.86
N LEU A 38 15.44 -3.53 -1.53
CA LEU A 38 15.30 -4.31 -2.78
C LEU A 38 14.39 -5.54 -2.58
N GLU A 39 14.44 -6.15 -1.39
CA GLU A 39 13.66 -7.32 -0.97
C GLU A 39 12.14 -7.09 -0.97
N ILE A 40 11.69 -5.84 -0.76
CA ILE A 40 10.26 -5.48 -0.77
C ILE A 40 9.87 -4.56 -1.93
N TYR A 41 10.81 -4.21 -2.81
CA TYR A 41 10.58 -3.27 -3.91
C TYR A 41 9.37 -3.66 -4.77
N GLY A 42 9.26 -4.94 -5.15
CA GLY A 42 8.13 -5.42 -5.94
C GLY A 42 6.79 -5.27 -5.21
N ILE A 43 6.76 -5.50 -3.90
CA ILE A 43 5.54 -5.34 -3.08
C ILE A 43 5.14 -3.87 -3.02
N VAL A 44 6.11 -2.98 -2.80
CA VAL A 44 5.88 -1.53 -2.72
C VAL A 44 5.40 -0.98 -4.07
N ALA A 45 6.00 -1.41 -5.18
CA ALA A 45 5.58 -1.05 -6.52
C ALA A 45 4.13 -1.50 -6.83
N ASP A 46 3.77 -2.75 -6.50
CA ASP A 46 2.40 -3.26 -6.65
C ASP A 46 1.38 -2.41 -5.87
N ILE A 47 1.74 -2.02 -4.64
CA ILE A 47 0.90 -1.18 -3.79
C ILE A 47 0.71 0.20 -4.42
N PHE A 48 1.78 0.83 -4.90
CA PHE A 48 1.68 2.15 -5.55
C PHE A 48 0.80 2.11 -6.80
N VAL A 49 0.95 1.09 -7.66
CA VAL A 49 0.08 0.94 -8.84
C VAL A 49 -1.39 0.80 -8.42
N SER A 50 -1.66 0.02 -7.37
CA SER A 50 -3.03 -0.16 -6.86
C SER A 50 -3.58 1.10 -6.20
N SER A 51 -2.71 1.92 -5.60
CA SER A 51 -3.06 3.15 -4.89
C SER A 51 -3.69 4.22 -5.79
N VAL A 52 -3.35 4.22 -7.09
CA VAL A 52 -3.92 5.15 -8.10
C VAL A 52 -5.44 5.04 -8.23
N TYR A 53 -6.03 3.93 -7.79
CA TYR A 53 -7.49 3.75 -7.81
C TYR A 53 -8.25 4.61 -6.77
N PHE A 54 -7.57 5.02 -5.71
CA PHE A 54 -8.16 5.74 -4.58
C PHE A 54 -7.94 7.24 -4.73
N ASP A 55 -8.97 8.02 -4.40
CA ASP A 55 -8.88 9.48 -4.36
C ASP A 55 -7.99 9.94 -3.20
N VAL A 56 -8.02 9.18 -2.10
CA VAL A 56 -7.19 9.40 -0.91
C VAL A 56 -6.73 8.06 -0.36
N ILE A 57 -5.42 7.90 -0.17
CA ILE A 57 -4.83 6.76 0.52
C ILE A 57 -3.74 7.21 1.49
N ALA A 58 -3.71 6.61 2.69
CA ALA A 58 -2.68 6.85 3.71
C ALA A 58 -2.16 5.51 4.26
N PHE A 59 -0.88 5.50 4.64
CA PHE A 59 -0.11 4.32 5.05
C PHE A 59 0.64 4.55 6.35
#